data_AF-A0AAE0ZBE4-F1
#
_entry.id   AF-A0AAE0ZBE4-F1
#
_cell.length_a   1.000
_cell.length_b   1.000
_cell.length_c   1.000
_cell.angle_alpha   90.00
_cell.angle_beta   90.00
_cell.angle_gamma   90.00
#
_symmetry.space_group_name_H-M   'P 1'
#
loop_
_entity.id
_entity.type
_entity.pdbx_description
1 polymer ?
#
loop_
_entity_poly.entity_id
_entity_poly.type
_entity_poly.pdbx_seq_one_letter_code
_entity_poly.pdbx_strand_id
1 'polypeptide(L)'
;MMMEVLAPGGRILLDGVNYDPKLLELENLNIEAPVPPPYPVTEARVRTLFETQCEVDLVEIHTDIVVCLKENPFNTFLIVKK
;
A
#
# COMPACT_ATOMS: atom_id res chain seq x y z
N MET A 1 -11.29 0.32 14.57
CA MET A 1 -10.61 0.11 13.26
C MET A 1 -11.27 1.00 12.20
N MET A 2 -10.57 1.50 11.16
CA MET A 2 -11.18 2.36 10.11
C MET A 2 -12.41 1.74 9.41
N MET A 3 -12.56 0.42 9.52
CA MET A 3 -13.68 -0.37 9.01
C MET A 3 -14.97 -0.24 9.82
N GLU A 4 -14.87 0.15 11.09
CA GLU A 4 -16.01 0.29 12.01
C GLU A 4 -16.79 1.58 11.77
N VAL A 5 -16.16 2.56 11.10
CA VAL A 5 -16.80 3.83 10.76
C VAL A 5 -17.52 3.79 9.41
N LEU A 6 -17.32 2.74 8.62
CA LEU A 6 -18.03 2.57 7.35
C LEU A 6 -19.37 1.88 7.56
N ALA A 7 -20.42 2.48 7.01
CA ALA A 7 -21.69 1.79 6.83
C ALA A 7 -21.54 0.64 5.79
N PRO A 8 -22.42 -0.38 5.82
CA PRO A 8 -22.50 -1.38 4.75
C PRO A 8 -22.61 -0.72 3.36
N GLY A 9 -21.84 -1.21 2.40
CA GLY A 9 -21.69 -0.62 1.06
C GLY A 9 -20.78 0.62 0.99
N GLY A 10 -20.29 1.11 2.14
CA GLY A 10 -19.31 2.20 2.22
C GLY A 10 -18.00 1.84 1.51
N ARG A 11 -17.35 2.86 0.92
CA ARG A 11 -16.19 2.66 0.03
C ARG A 11 -14.98 3.45 0.52
N ILE A 12 -13.82 2.84 0.42
CA ILE A 12 -12.51 3.48 0.60
C ILE A 12 -11.71 3.30 -0.68
N LEU A 13 -11.06 4.37 -1.12
CA LEU A 13 -9.93 4.30 -2.05
C LEU A 13 -8.65 4.37 -1.23
N LEU A 14 -7.78 3.37 -1.39
CA LEU A 14 -6.51 3.25 -0.69
C LEU A 14 -5.38 3.20 -1.70
N ASP A 15 -4.51 4.20 -1.67
CA ASP A 15 -3.26 4.20 -2.43
C ASP A 15 -2.12 3.71 -1.54
N GLY A 16 -1.40 2.68 -2.00
CA GLY A 16 -0.30 2.07 -1.27
C GLY A 16 0.95 1.96 -2.14
N VAL A 17 2.07 2.53 -1.68
CA VAL A 17 3.36 2.36 -2.36
C VAL A 17 3.78 0.90 -2.26
N ASN A 18 4.00 0.24 -3.38
CA ASN A 18 4.30 -1.18 -3.48
C ASN A 18 5.72 -1.36 -4.02
N TYR A 19 6.70 -1.38 -3.13
CA TYR A 19 8.12 -1.55 -3.46
C TYR A 19 8.72 -2.70 -2.65
N ASP A 20 9.82 -3.29 -3.15
CA ASP A 20 10.58 -4.29 -2.41
C ASP A 20 11.39 -3.60 -1.29
N PRO A 21 11.16 -3.90 0.00
CA PRO A 21 11.93 -3.33 1.11
C PRO A 21 13.44 -3.49 0.95
N LYS A 22 13.91 -4.54 0.27
CA LYS A 22 15.35 -4.77 0.02
C LYS A 22 16.00 -3.67 -0.82
N LEU A 23 15.23 -2.88 -1.55
CA LEU A 23 15.75 -1.70 -2.28
C LEU A 23 16.38 -0.68 -1.33
N LEU A 24 16.04 -0.70 -0.05
CA LEU A 24 16.56 0.19 0.98
C LEU A 24 17.86 -0.33 1.62
N GLU A 25 18.22 -1.60 1.39
CA GLU A 25 19.43 -2.25 1.89
C GLU A 25 20.62 -2.10 0.92
N LEU A 26 20.44 -1.44 -0.23
CA LEU A 26 21.50 -1.26 -1.23
C LEU A 26 22.69 -0.49 -0.63
N GLU A 27 23.91 -1.03 -0.82
CA GLU A 27 25.18 -0.56 -0.21
C GLU A 27 25.48 0.95 -0.39
N ASN A 28 24.82 1.62 -1.34
CA ASN A 28 25.00 3.04 -1.63
C ASN A 28 24.07 3.95 -0.83
N LEU A 29 23.04 3.39 -0.19
CA LEU A 29 22.14 4.07 0.71
C LEU A 29 22.75 3.94 2.11
N ASN A 30 23.64 4.88 2.45
CA ASN A 30 24.33 4.93 3.74
C ASN A 30 23.34 5.33 4.87
N ILE A 31 22.30 4.51 5.06
CA ILE A 31 21.19 4.76 5.97
C ILE A 31 21.58 4.15 7.32
N GLU A 32 22.23 4.94 8.17
CA GLU A 32 22.52 4.57 9.57
C GLU A 32 21.26 4.60 10.47
N ALA A 33 20.11 4.99 9.90
CA ALA A 33 18.84 5.25 10.60
C ALA A 33 17.73 4.24 10.21
N PRO A 34 16.66 4.09 10.99
CA PRO A 34 15.50 3.30 10.57
C PRO A 34 14.90 3.83 9.26
N VAL A 35 14.44 2.92 8.42
CA VAL A 35 13.75 3.23 7.15
C VAL A 35 12.61 4.23 7.40
N PRO A 36 12.65 5.42 6.77
CA PRO A 36 11.56 6.37 6.91
C PRO A 36 10.33 5.89 6.12
N PRO A 37 9.11 6.29 6.54
CA PRO A 37 7.91 6.07 5.73
C PRO A 37 7.99 6.81 4.38
N PRO A 38 7.18 6.43 3.38
CA PRO A 38 6.11 5.43 3.44
C PRO A 38 6.62 3.98 3.44
N TYR A 39 6.02 3.12 4.26
CA TYR A 39 6.31 1.68 4.27
C TYR A 39 5.57 0.98 3.12
N PRO A 40 6.10 -0.16 2.62
CA PRO A 40 5.51 -0.82 1.48
C PRO A 40 4.18 -1.48 1.87
N VAL A 41 3.17 -1.26 1.02
CA VAL A 41 1.82 -1.80 1.15
C VAL A 41 1.58 -2.77 0.00
N THR A 42 1.77 -4.06 0.27
CA THR A 42 1.53 -5.11 -0.71
C THR A 42 0.05 -5.47 -0.78
N GLU A 43 -0.40 -5.96 -1.93
CA GLU A 43 -1.77 -6.46 -2.09
C GLU A 43 -2.13 -7.53 -1.04
N ALA A 44 -1.23 -8.49 -0.79
CA ALA A 44 -1.45 -9.53 0.21
C ALA A 44 -1.70 -8.94 1.61
N ARG A 45 -1.00 -7.85 1.96
CA ARG A 45 -1.20 -7.15 3.24
C ARG A 45 -2.55 -6.45 3.29
N VAL A 46 -2.96 -5.77 2.22
CA VAL A 46 -4.29 -5.14 2.13
C VAL A 46 -5.38 -6.19 2.27
N ARG A 47 -5.30 -7.28 1.51
CA ARG A 47 -6.28 -8.38 1.59
C ARG A 47 -6.42 -8.95 3.00
N THR A 48 -5.29 -9.23 3.66
CA THR A 48 -5.27 -9.72 5.05
C THR A 48 -5.99 -8.77 6.02
N LEU A 49 -5.81 -7.45 5.85
CA LEU A 49 -6.40 -6.45 6.73
C LEU A 49 -7.91 -6.24 6.49
N PHE A 50 -8.36 -6.34 5.24
CA PHE A 50 -9.68 -5.86 4.84
C PHE A 50 -10.67 -6.98 4.46
N GLU A 51 -10.25 -8.11 3.91
CA GLU A 51 -11.16 -9.11 3.32
C GLU A 51 -12.09 -9.81 4.33
N THR A 52 -11.72 -9.80 5.61
CA THR A 52 -12.57 -10.35 6.69
C THR A 52 -13.93 -9.67 6.76
N GLN A 53 -14.00 -8.39 6.35
CA GLN A 53 -15.17 -7.53 6.54
C GLN A 53 -15.52 -6.70 5.30
N CYS A 54 -14.64 -6.66 4.30
CA CYS A 54 -14.81 -5.94 3.05
C CYS A 54 -14.54 -6.84 1.84
N GLU A 55 -14.96 -6.37 0.69
CA GLU A 55 -14.45 -6.77 -0.62
C GLU A 55 -13.27 -5.86 -0.99
N VAL A 56 -12.25 -6.41 -1.63
CA VAL A 56 -11.01 -5.70 -1.97
C VAL A 56 -10.69 -5.94 -3.44
N ASP A 57 -10.74 -4.86 -4.22
CA ASP A 57 -10.41 -4.84 -5.64
C ASP A 57 -9.14 -4.03 -5.87
N LEU A 58 -8.17 -4.60 -6.59
CA LEU A 58 -7.05 -3.84 -7.13
C LEU A 58 -7.52 -3.17 -8.42
N VAL A 59 -7.63 -1.84 -8.41
CA VAL A 59 -8.23 -1.10 -9.53
C VAL A 59 -7.18 -0.50 -10.45
N GLU A 60 -6.03 -0.06 -9.91
CA GLU A 60 -4.95 0.52 -10.70
C GLU A 60 -3.59 0.07 -10.17
N ILE A 61 -2.66 -0.15 -11.10
CA ILE A 61 -1.23 -0.37 -10.84
C ILE A 61 -0.49 0.72 -11.58
N HIS A 62 0.21 1.56 -10.85
CA HIS A 62 1.04 2.60 -11.42
C HIS A 62 2.49 2.15 -11.35
N THR A 63 3.16 2.03 -12.50
CA THR A 63 4.56 1.60 -12.57
C THR A 63 5.55 2.75 -12.65
N ASP A 64 5.07 3.96 -12.95
CA ASP A 64 5.92 5.06 -13.46
C ASP A 64 5.96 6.28 -12.51
N ILE A 65 5.91 6.07 -11.19
CA ILE A 65 5.94 7.17 -10.20
C ILE A 65 7.24 7.16 -9.40
N VAL A 66 7.92 8.31 -9.37
CA VAL A 66 9.19 8.48 -8.64
C VAL A 66 8.91 8.76 -7.16
N VAL A 67 9.25 7.82 -6.29
CA VAL A 67 9.26 7.99 -4.82
C VAL A 67 10.69 7.76 -4.34
N CYS A 68 11.24 8.64 -3.51
CA CYS A 68 12.64 8.54 -3.03
C CYS A 68 13.68 8.39 -4.16
N LEU A 69 13.55 9.18 -5.24
CA LEU A 69 14.48 9.22 -6.37
C LEU A 69 14.55 7.94 -7.23
N LYS A 70 13.64 6.98 -7.03
CA LYS A 70 13.48 5.79 -7.89
C LYS A 70 12.01 5.60 -8.27
N GLU A 71 11.77 5.10 -9.47
CA GLU A 71 10.45 4.64 -9.91
C GLU A 71 10.01 3.52 -8.97
N ASN A 72 8.95 3.77 -8.19
CA ASN A 72 8.37 2.82 -7.26
C ASN A 72 6.90 2.65 -7.63
N PRO A 73 6.45 1.41 -7.89
CA PRO A 73 5.05 1.21 -8.19
C PRO A 73 4.19 1.58 -6.98
N PHE A 74 3.00 2.11 -7.22
CA PHE A 74 1.96 2.14 -6.19
C PHE A 74 0.68 1.54 -6.75
N ASN A 75 -0.08 0.93 -5.86
CA ASN A 75 -1.30 0.22 -6.17
C ASN A 75 -2.48 0.96 -5.55
N THR A 76 -3.55 1.11 -6.32
CA THR A 76 -4.81 1.69 -5.88
C THR A 76 -5.80 0.57 -5.63
N PHE A 77 -6.35 0.51 -4.42
CA PHE A 77 -7.33 -0.48 -4.00
C PHE A 77 -8.69 0.18 -3.74
N LEU A 78 -9.75 -0.42 -4.28
CA LEU A 78 -11.11 -0.14 -3.87
C LEU A 78 -11.53 -1.16 -2.81
N ILE A 79 -11.90 -0.66 -1.63
CA ILE A 79 -12.34 -1.48 -0.50
C ILE A 79 -13.80 -1.16 -0.21
N VAL A 80 -14.67 -2.17 -0.25
CA VAL A 80 -16.13 -2.00 -0.07
C VAL A 80 -16.61 -2.80 1.14
N LYS A 81 -17.27 -2.13 2.09
CA LYS A 81 -17.84 -2.78 3.28
C LYS A 81 -18.99 -3.71 2.92
N LYS A 82 -18.91 -4.97 3.36
CA LYS A 82 -20.00 -5.95 3.23
C LYS A 82 -21.22 -5.56 4.06
#